data_AF-A0A852AUI7-F1
#
_entry.id   AF-A0A852AUI7-F1
#
_cell.length_a   1.000
_cell.length_b   1.000
_cell.length_c   1.000
_cell.angle_alpha   90.00
_cell.angle_beta   90.00
_cell.angle_gamma   90.00
#
_symmetry.space_group_name_H-M   'P 1'
#
loop_
_entity.id
_entity.type
_entity.pdbx_description
1 polymer ?
#
loop_
_entity_poly.entity_id
_entity_poly.type
_entity_poly.pdbx_seq_one_letter_code
_entity_poly.pdbx_strand_id
1 'polypeptide(L)'
;MWALLVLIGAASVSAHLQDLSFDGQKVFRVIPRNDEQVEILNFLASIMEVDFWQPDSVTLVRPKIQVDFRVEAEKSFQVEDLLKESGMEYQVLIDNLQAALDAQFDSKARTASHSYEKYNNWDTIAAWTADIAAQNPDLVSRSVIGETYEGRPMYLLKLGKSGPNKKAIFMDCGFHAREWISPAFCQWFVKEAVETYGKDNVMTTLLDKLDFYVLPVVNIDGYVYTWEKNRMWRKTRSKNAGSTCIGTDPNRNFDAGWCTVGASNYACDSTYCGSAPESEKETKALADFIREHLSTIKAYLTIHSYSQLLLFPYSYTYNLPSNYQELVSL
;
A
#
# COMPACT_ATOMS: atom_id res chain seq x y z
N MET A 1 -10.72 57.63 32.05
CA MET A 1 -9.25 57.56 32.00
C MET A 1 -8.88 56.08 31.96
N TRP A 2 -8.49 55.61 30.76
CA TRP A 2 -7.79 54.36 30.40
C TRP A 2 -8.33 53.00 30.89
N ALA A 3 -8.98 52.29 29.95
CA ALA A 3 -9.18 50.84 30.00
C ALA A 3 -7.90 50.13 29.52
N LEU A 4 -7.37 49.20 30.31
CA LEU A 4 -6.31 48.29 29.88
C LEU A 4 -6.95 47.05 29.24
N LEU A 5 -6.79 46.93 27.91
CA LEU A 5 -7.01 45.71 27.16
C LEU A 5 -5.76 44.84 27.29
N VAL A 6 -5.86 43.71 27.99
CA VAL A 6 -4.85 42.66 27.98
C VAL A 6 -5.14 41.75 26.79
N LEU A 7 -4.42 41.96 25.69
CA LEU A 7 -4.37 41.02 24.56
C LEU A 7 -3.49 39.83 24.97
N ILE A 8 -4.12 38.73 25.34
CA ILE A 8 -3.45 37.42 25.42
C ILE A 8 -3.37 36.90 24.00
N GLY A 9 -2.22 37.12 23.35
CA GLY A 9 -1.90 36.46 22.09
C GLY A 9 -1.79 34.96 22.32
N ALA A 10 -2.76 34.20 21.80
CA ALA A 10 -2.60 32.76 21.66
C ALA A 10 -1.55 32.51 20.56
N ALA A 11 -0.29 32.39 20.94
CA ALA A 11 0.70 31.78 20.09
C ALA A 11 0.34 30.30 19.97
N SER A 12 -0.25 29.91 18.85
CA SER A 12 -0.38 28.52 18.45
C SER A 12 1.02 27.98 18.20
N VAL A 13 1.64 27.45 19.25
CA VAL A 13 2.80 26.57 19.10
C VAL A 13 2.26 25.30 18.46
N SER A 14 2.24 25.26 17.13
CA SER A 14 2.18 23.99 16.42
C SER A 14 3.45 23.27 16.79
N ALA A 15 3.34 22.31 17.70
CA ALA A 15 4.37 21.30 17.87
C ALA A 15 4.47 20.56 16.53
N HIS A 16 5.41 20.99 15.69
CA HIS A 16 5.96 20.11 14.66
C HIS A 16 6.54 18.92 15.43
N LEU A 17 5.72 17.87 15.59
CA LEU A 17 6.23 16.51 15.61
C LEU A 17 7.18 16.46 14.43
N GLN A 18 8.49 16.30 14.69
CA GLN A 18 9.48 16.17 13.62
C GLN A 18 8.98 15.11 12.65
N ASP A 19 8.55 15.54 11.48
CA ASP A 19 8.36 14.63 10.36
C ASP A 19 9.69 13.90 10.18
N LEU A 20 9.65 12.57 10.04
CA LEU A 20 10.87 11.80 9.79
C LEU A 20 11.51 12.36 8.53
N SER A 21 12.69 12.96 8.68
CA SER A 21 13.47 13.46 7.55
C SER A 21 14.13 12.30 6.84
N PHE A 22 14.07 12.33 5.51
CA PHE A 22 14.76 11.37 4.64
C PHE A 22 16.01 11.98 3.99
N ASP A 23 16.48 13.12 4.51
CA ASP A 23 17.60 13.85 3.91
C ASP A 23 18.87 13.01 3.93
N GLY A 24 19.54 12.94 2.77
CA GLY A 24 20.74 12.15 2.56
C GLY A 24 20.54 10.62 2.60
N GLN A 25 19.33 10.12 2.86
CA GLN A 25 19.06 8.68 2.76
C GLN A 25 19.11 8.24 1.30
N LYS A 26 19.63 7.03 1.08
CA LYS A 26 19.84 6.48 -0.26
C LYS A 26 19.04 5.21 -0.48
N VAL A 27 18.68 4.97 -1.73
CA VAL A 27 18.15 3.68 -2.19
C VAL A 27 19.17 3.03 -3.12
N PHE A 28 19.60 1.83 -2.76
CA PHE A 28 20.55 1.03 -3.50
C PHE A 28 19.82 -0.07 -4.28
N ARG A 29 20.40 -0.45 -5.42
CA ARG A 29 20.08 -1.67 -6.16
C ARG A 29 21.33 -2.52 -6.27
N VAL A 30 21.19 -3.80 -5.95
CA VAL A 30 22.23 -4.83 -6.12
C VAL A 30 21.64 -6.07 -6.78
N ILE A 31 22.50 -6.86 -7.43
CA ILE A 31 22.13 -8.18 -7.97
C ILE A 31 23.19 -9.19 -7.47
N PRO A 32 22.97 -9.87 -6.32
CA PRO A 32 23.95 -10.81 -5.78
C PRO A 32 24.14 -11.96 -6.76
N ARG A 33 25.39 -12.35 -7.06
CA ARG A 33 25.72 -13.36 -8.08
C ARG A 33 25.72 -14.78 -7.54
N ASN A 34 25.96 -14.94 -6.24
CA ASN A 34 26.15 -16.21 -5.54
C ASN A 34 25.67 -16.09 -4.08
N ASP A 35 25.68 -17.22 -3.37
CA ASP A 35 25.19 -17.29 -1.98
C ASP A 35 26.07 -16.49 -1.00
N GLU A 36 27.37 -16.37 -1.26
CA GLU A 36 28.27 -15.54 -0.44
C GLU A 36 27.82 -14.07 -0.44
N GLN A 37 27.47 -13.52 -1.60
CA GLN A 37 26.92 -12.17 -1.71
C GLN A 37 25.54 -12.03 -1.07
N VAL A 38 24.72 -13.08 -1.06
CA VAL A 38 23.46 -13.09 -0.30
C VAL A 38 23.74 -13.00 1.21
N GLU A 39 24.72 -13.75 1.72
CA GLU A 39 25.09 -13.69 3.14
C GLU A 39 25.62 -12.32 3.57
N ILE A 40 26.25 -11.58 2.67
CA ILE A 40 26.68 -10.19 2.94
C ILE A 40 25.47 -9.28 3.14
N LEU A 41 24.40 -9.46 2.36
CA LEU A 41 23.15 -8.70 2.55
C LEU A 41 22.42 -9.12 3.83
N ASN A 42 22.42 -10.42 4.18
CA ASN A 42 21.93 -10.89 5.47
C ASN A 42 22.71 -10.26 6.63
N PHE A 43 24.04 -10.23 6.52
CA PHE A 43 24.91 -9.62 7.53
C PHE A 43 24.60 -8.12 7.68
N LEU A 44 24.52 -7.40 6.56
CA LEU A 44 24.15 -5.98 6.52
C LEU A 44 22.83 -5.73 7.27
N ALA A 45 21.79 -6.52 6.97
CA ALA A 45 20.49 -6.44 7.65
C ALA A 45 20.51 -6.82 9.14
N SER A 46 21.54 -7.53 9.61
CA SER A 46 21.66 -7.92 11.02
C SER A 46 22.40 -6.89 11.88
N ILE A 47 23.21 -6.01 11.27
CA ILE A 47 24.02 -5.02 11.99
C ILE A 47 23.45 -3.59 11.92
N MET A 48 22.48 -3.35 11.05
CA MET A 48 21.81 -2.05 10.91
C MET A 48 20.39 -2.18 10.39
N GLU A 49 19.61 -1.11 10.55
CA GLU A 49 18.27 -1.04 9.97
C GLU A 49 18.35 -0.85 8.45
N VAL A 50 17.69 -1.75 7.72
CA VAL A 50 17.64 -1.76 6.26
C VAL A 50 16.18 -1.91 5.85
N ASP A 51 15.67 -0.94 5.10
CA ASP A 51 14.32 -0.97 4.58
C ASP A 51 14.32 -1.58 3.17
N PHE A 52 14.06 -2.88 3.10
CA PHE A 52 13.97 -3.61 1.84
C PHE A 52 12.71 -3.23 1.06
N TRP A 53 12.92 -2.82 -0.19
CA TRP A 53 11.85 -2.44 -1.12
C TRP A 53 11.50 -3.60 -2.06
N GLN A 54 12.52 -4.33 -2.54
CA GLN A 54 12.35 -5.52 -3.35
C GLN A 54 13.52 -6.50 -3.11
N PRO A 55 13.28 -7.78 -2.77
CA PRO A 55 12.04 -8.28 -2.16
C PRO A 55 11.73 -7.54 -0.84
N ASP A 56 10.58 -7.81 -0.21
CA ASP A 56 10.15 -7.12 1.02
C ASP A 56 10.84 -7.60 2.31
N SER A 57 11.72 -8.60 2.21
CA SER A 57 12.54 -9.13 3.30
C SER A 57 13.85 -9.70 2.77
N VAL A 58 14.93 -9.54 3.54
CA VAL A 58 16.23 -10.15 3.24
C VAL A 58 16.14 -11.69 3.13
N THR A 59 15.21 -12.32 3.83
CA THR A 59 14.98 -13.77 3.81
C THR A 59 14.57 -14.32 2.44
N LEU A 60 14.11 -13.44 1.54
CA LEU A 60 13.71 -13.76 0.17
C LEU A 60 14.83 -13.48 -0.85
N VAL A 61 15.96 -12.92 -0.43
CA VAL A 61 17.09 -12.64 -1.32
C VAL A 61 17.73 -13.95 -1.79
N ARG A 62 17.93 -14.07 -3.11
CA ARG A 62 18.54 -15.23 -3.77
C ARG A 62 19.53 -14.76 -4.83
N PRO A 63 20.48 -15.60 -5.27
CA PRO A 63 21.35 -15.24 -6.38
C PRO A 63 20.55 -14.85 -7.62
N LYS A 64 21.05 -13.82 -8.33
CA LYS A 64 20.57 -13.30 -9.61
C LYS A 64 19.19 -12.62 -9.57
N ILE A 65 18.66 -12.32 -8.39
CA ILE A 65 17.46 -11.48 -8.27
C ILE A 65 17.88 -10.03 -8.01
N GLN A 66 17.05 -9.09 -8.45
CA GLN A 66 17.20 -7.69 -8.11
C GLN A 66 16.87 -7.46 -6.63
N VAL A 67 17.73 -6.74 -5.93
CA VAL A 67 17.53 -6.33 -4.54
C VAL A 67 17.61 -4.81 -4.44
N ASP A 68 16.50 -4.18 -4.06
CA ASP A 68 16.39 -2.75 -3.83
C ASP A 68 16.17 -2.49 -2.33
N PHE A 69 16.96 -1.61 -1.73
CA PHE A 69 16.84 -1.31 -0.30
C PHE A 69 17.26 0.12 0.04
N ARG A 70 16.56 0.71 1.01
CA ARG A 70 16.85 2.03 1.58
C ARG A 70 17.72 1.88 2.83
N VAL A 71 18.67 2.80 2.98
CA VAL A 71 19.49 2.94 4.19
C VAL A 71 19.56 4.39 4.64
N GLU A 72 19.80 4.57 5.94
CA GLU A 72 19.96 5.89 6.55
C GLU A 72 21.21 6.61 6.03
N ALA A 73 21.17 7.94 6.03
CA ALA A 73 22.24 8.79 5.50
C ALA A 73 23.60 8.47 6.14
N GLU A 74 23.65 8.31 7.46
CA GLU A 74 24.86 8.01 8.23
C GLU A 74 25.44 6.63 7.92
N LYS A 75 24.64 5.71 7.37
CA LYS A 75 25.05 4.34 7.02
C LYS A 75 25.42 4.19 5.56
N SER A 76 25.03 5.14 4.70
CA SER A 76 25.25 5.06 3.25
C SER A 76 26.71 4.79 2.86
N PHE A 77 27.67 5.47 3.50
CA PHE A 77 29.09 5.26 3.24
C PHE A 77 29.57 3.85 3.63
N GLN A 78 29.15 3.35 4.80
CA GLN A 78 29.50 2.00 5.27
C GLN A 78 28.94 0.92 4.34
N VAL A 79 27.73 1.15 3.83
CA VAL A 79 27.08 0.26 2.86
C VAL A 79 27.84 0.25 1.54
N GLU A 80 28.17 1.42 1.00
CA GLU A 80 28.94 1.51 -0.25
C GLU A 80 30.31 0.83 -0.15
N ASP A 81 31.03 1.01 0.95
CA ASP A 81 32.33 0.36 1.17
C ASP A 81 32.19 -1.15 1.26
N LEU A 82 31.22 -1.66 2.03
CA LEU A 82 30.95 -3.11 2.13
C LEU A 82 30.59 -3.72 0.77
N LEU A 83 29.78 -3.03 -0.04
CA LEU A 83 29.43 -3.48 -1.39
C LEU A 83 30.65 -3.50 -2.32
N LYS A 84 31.53 -2.50 -2.24
CA LYS A 84 32.78 -2.46 -3.03
C LYS A 84 33.75 -3.55 -2.62
N GLU A 85 34.01 -3.71 -1.32
CA GLU A 85 34.95 -4.69 -0.77
C GLU A 85 34.52 -6.13 -1.08
N SER A 86 33.21 -6.38 -1.11
CA SER A 86 32.63 -7.67 -1.48
C SER A 86 32.59 -7.94 -3.00
N GLY A 87 33.04 -6.99 -3.82
CA GLY A 87 32.93 -7.08 -5.28
C GLY A 87 31.48 -7.14 -5.77
N MET A 88 30.53 -6.65 -4.97
CA MET A 88 29.11 -6.60 -5.34
C MET A 88 28.86 -5.35 -6.18
N GLU A 89 28.50 -5.54 -7.43
CA GLU A 89 28.05 -4.43 -8.28
C GLU A 89 26.76 -3.85 -7.72
N TYR A 90 26.74 -2.52 -7.57
CA TYR A 90 25.60 -1.78 -7.06
C TYR A 90 25.33 -0.53 -7.88
N GLN A 91 24.08 -0.06 -7.79
CA GLN A 91 23.62 1.21 -8.33
C GLN A 91 22.96 2.01 -7.20
N VAL A 92 23.27 3.31 -7.12
CA VAL A 92 22.46 4.24 -6.32
C VAL A 92 21.26 4.65 -7.17
N LEU A 93 20.08 4.11 -6.85
CA LEU A 93 18.83 4.45 -7.55
C LEU A 93 18.35 5.85 -7.17
N ILE A 94 18.45 6.19 -5.89
CA ILE A 94 18.05 7.47 -5.32
C ILE A 94 19.16 7.92 -4.38
N ASP A 95 19.83 9.03 -4.72
CA ASP A 95 20.98 9.55 -3.96
C ASP A 95 20.57 10.48 -2.80
N ASN A 96 19.39 11.11 -2.91
CA ASN A 96 18.75 11.80 -1.80
C ASN A 96 17.25 11.52 -1.84
N LEU A 97 16.78 10.70 -0.90
CA LEU A 97 15.38 10.29 -0.81
C LEU A 97 14.45 11.46 -0.48
N GLN A 98 14.87 12.41 0.36
CA GLN A 98 14.06 13.60 0.65
C GLN A 98 13.76 14.39 -0.62
N ALA A 99 14.78 14.63 -1.46
CA ALA A 99 14.59 15.34 -2.73
C ALA A 99 13.63 14.60 -3.67
N ALA A 100 13.67 13.27 -3.71
CA ALA A 100 12.74 12.47 -4.50
C ALA A 100 11.30 12.53 -3.95
N LEU A 101 11.13 12.59 -2.63
CA LEU A 101 9.82 12.76 -1.98
C LEU A 101 9.26 14.16 -2.19
N ASP A 102 10.08 15.20 -2.10
CA ASP A 102 9.66 16.57 -2.38
C ASP A 102 9.19 16.72 -3.84
N ALA A 103 9.91 16.07 -4.76
CA ALA A 103 9.56 16.01 -6.18
C ALA A 103 8.28 15.19 -6.46
N GLN A 104 7.78 14.38 -5.51
CA GLN A 104 6.53 13.63 -5.66
C GLN A 104 5.31 14.56 -5.79
N PHE A 105 5.40 15.80 -5.29
CA PHE A 105 4.34 16.80 -5.33
C PHE A 105 4.57 17.85 -6.44
N ASP A 106 4.76 17.37 -7.67
CA ASP A 106 5.07 18.20 -8.85
C ASP A 106 3.84 18.81 -9.55
N SER A 107 2.64 18.37 -9.21
CA SER A 107 1.40 18.87 -9.81
C SER A 107 1.24 20.38 -9.59
N LYS A 108 1.13 21.12 -10.70
CA LYS A 108 0.92 22.58 -10.70
C LYS A 108 -0.50 23.02 -10.29
N ALA A 109 -1.44 22.10 -10.16
CA ALA A 109 -2.80 22.43 -9.76
C ALA A 109 -2.83 22.96 -8.31
N ARG A 110 -3.22 24.22 -8.13
CA ARG A 110 -3.19 24.93 -6.84
C ARG A 110 -4.41 24.66 -5.93
N THR A 111 -5.22 23.65 -6.25
CA THR A 111 -6.43 23.35 -5.48
C THR A 111 -6.10 22.41 -4.32
N ALA A 112 -6.67 22.70 -3.14
CA ALA A 112 -6.70 21.78 -2.00
C ALA A 112 -7.79 20.69 -2.15
N SER A 113 -8.54 20.72 -3.25
CA SER A 113 -9.58 19.74 -3.58
C SER A 113 -8.97 18.44 -4.11
N HIS A 114 -9.78 17.38 -4.11
CA HIS A 114 -9.50 16.12 -4.80
C HIS A 114 -9.05 16.37 -6.25
N SER A 115 -8.08 15.56 -6.70
CA SER A 115 -7.66 15.47 -8.10
C SER A 115 -7.21 14.05 -8.42
N TYR A 116 -7.62 13.53 -9.58
CA TYR A 116 -7.20 12.21 -10.06
C TYR A 116 -5.74 12.16 -10.53
N GLU A 117 -5.11 13.32 -10.74
CA GLU A 117 -3.71 13.47 -11.17
C GLU A 117 -2.79 13.91 -10.02
N LYS A 118 -3.23 13.69 -8.77
CA LYS A 118 -2.46 13.91 -7.54
C LYS A 118 -2.59 12.71 -6.62
N TYR A 119 -1.65 12.58 -5.69
CA TYR A 119 -1.89 11.79 -4.48
C TYR A 119 -2.80 12.59 -3.53
N ASN A 120 -3.86 11.95 -3.05
CA ASN A 120 -4.86 12.57 -2.17
C ASN A 120 -4.72 11.99 -0.76
N ASN A 121 -4.76 12.82 0.28
CA ASN A 121 -4.81 12.32 1.66
C ASN A 121 -6.14 11.58 1.93
N TRP A 122 -6.20 10.84 3.05
CA TRP A 122 -7.38 10.01 3.35
C TRP A 122 -8.68 10.82 3.42
N ASP A 123 -8.70 11.97 4.10
CA ASP A 123 -9.93 12.76 4.24
C ASP A 123 -10.47 13.21 2.87
N THR A 124 -9.58 13.55 1.94
CA THR A 124 -9.94 13.88 0.55
C THR A 124 -10.51 12.67 -0.19
N ILE A 125 -9.92 11.49 -0.03
CA ILE A 125 -10.44 10.24 -0.63
C ILE A 125 -11.80 9.88 -0.01
N ALA A 126 -11.94 9.96 1.31
CA ALA A 126 -13.18 9.67 2.01
C ALA A 126 -14.34 10.58 1.57
N ALA A 127 -14.09 11.90 1.46
CA ALA A 127 -15.04 12.85 0.90
C ALA A 127 -15.39 12.51 -0.55
N TRP A 128 -14.38 12.25 -1.39
CA TRP A 128 -14.56 11.85 -2.78
C TRP A 128 -15.45 10.62 -2.94
N THR A 129 -15.32 9.59 -2.09
CA THR A 129 -16.21 8.42 -2.16
C THR A 129 -17.68 8.78 -1.91
N ALA A 130 -17.97 9.78 -1.07
CA ALA A 130 -19.31 10.28 -0.84
C ALA A 130 -19.82 11.01 -2.07
N ASP A 131 -19.00 11.93 -2.58
CA ASP A 131 -19.35 12.83 -3.67
C ASP A 131 -19.60 12.06 -4.97
N ILE A 132 -18.71 11.13 -5.33
CA ILE A 132 -18.85 10.37 -6.59
C ILE A 132 -20.09 9.47 -6.58
N ALA A 133 -20.44 8.90 -5.42
CA ALA A 133 -21.67 8.12 -5.26
C ALA A 133 -22.92 9.01 -5.34
N ALA A 134 -22.90 10.17 -4.68
CA ALA A 134 -24.02 11.11 -4.70
C ALA A 134 -24.25 11.74 -6.08
N GLN A 135 -23.19 11.96 -6.85
CA GLN A 135 -23.27 12.50 -8.21
C GLN A 135 -23.71 11.46 -9.24
N ASN A 136 -23.49 10.16 -8.98
CA ASN A 136 -23.76 9.07 -9.91
C ASN A 136 -24.58 7.94 -9.27
N PRO A 137 -25.73 8.22 -8.64
CA PRO A 137 -26.46 7.24 -7.81
C PRO A 137 -27.01 6.04 -8.60
N ASP A 138 -27.13 6.21 -9.92
CA ASP A 138 -27.57 5.18 -10.86
C ASP A 138 -26.50 4.13 -11.20
N LEU A 139 -25.23 4.43 -10.91
CA LEU A 139 -24.07 3.62 -11.25
C LEU A 139 -23.19 3.30 -10.05
N VAL A 140 -23.14 4.18 -9.04
CA VAL A 140 -22.20 4.08 -7.93
C VAL A 140 -22.98 4.14 -6.61
N SER A 141 -22.75 3.15 -5.75
CA SER A 141 -23.18 3.20 -4.35
C SER A 141 -22.00 3.02 -3.42
N ARG A 142 -22.13 3.54 -2.20
CA ARG A 142 -21.10 3.46 -1.16
C ARG A 142 -21.63 2.71 0.06
N SER A 143 -20.82 1.79 0.58
CA SER A 143 -21.07 1.09 1.84
C SER A 143 -19.82 1.14 2.73
N VAL A 144 -19.99 0.75 4.00
CA VAL A 144 -18.90 0.51 4.95
C VAL A 144 -18.83 -0.98 5.20
N ILE A 145 -17.66 -1.60 5.01
CA ILE A 145 -17.46 -3.05 5.22
C ILE A 145 -16.83 -3.39 6.56
N GLY A 146 -16.35 -2.39 7.28
CA GLY A 146 -15.69 -2.55 8.57
C GLY A 146 -15.02 -1.25 9.02
N GLU A 147 -14.22 -1.35 10.07
CA GLU A 147 -13.46 -0.25 10.64
C GLU A 147 -12.02 -0.68 10.89
N THR A 148 -11.07 0.23 10.70
CA THR A 148 -9.66 -0.01 10.97
C THR A 148 -9.35 -0.13 12.46
N TYR A 149 -8.10 -0.46 12.81
CA TYR A 149 -7.65 -0.49 14.20
C TYR A 149 -7.91 0.84 14.94
N GLU A 150 -7.61 1.97 14.30
CA GLU A 150 -7.80 3.33 14.84
C GLU A 150 -9.23 3.88 14.62
N GLY A 151 -10.16 3.06 14.12
CA GLY A 151 -11.59 3.38 14.05
C GLY A 151 -12.02 4.16 12.81
N ARG A 152 -11.28 4.08 11.70
CA ARG A 152 -11.67 4.70 10.43
C ARG A 152 -12.56 3.75 9.63
N PRO A 153 -13.71 4.23 9.10
CA PRO A 153 -14.60 3.39 8.31
C PRO A 153 -13.97 3.01 6.96
N MET A 154 -14.07 1.73 6.60
CA MET A 154 -13.58 1.19 5.33
C MET A 154 -14.67 1.31 4.25
N TYR A 155 -14.56 2.35 3.42
CA TYR A 155 -15.55 2.63 2.36
C TYR A 155 -15.32 1.77 1.12
N LEU A 156 -16.35 1.00 0.76
CA LEU A 156 -16.40 0.24 -0.48
C LEU A 156 -17.34 0.94 -1.47
N LEU A 157 -16.88 1.11 -2.71
CA LEU A 157 -17.72 1.57 -3.82
C LEU A 157 -18.20 0.36 -4.61
N LYS A 158 -19.50 0.29 -4.88
CA LYS A 158 -20.07 -0.66 -5.84
C LYS A 158 -20.41 0.10 -7.12
N LEU A 159 -19.78 -0.28 -8.23
CA LEU A 159 -20.02 0.29 -9.55
C LEU A 159 -20.78 -0.71 -10.43
N GLY A 160 -21.77 -0.23 -11.19
CA GLY A 160 -22.50 -1.02 -12.17
C GLY A 160 -23.98 -0.66 -12.22
N LYS A 161 -24.60 -0.85 -13.39
CA LYS A 161 -26.04 -0.60 -13.52
C LYS A 161 -26.83 -1.66 -12.74
N SER A 162 -27.87 -1.22 -12.03
CA SER A 162 -28.77 -2.13 -11.30
C SER A 162 -29.34 -3.21 -12.22
N GLY A 163 -29.21 -4.47 -11.81
CA GLY A 163 -29.72 -5.62 -12.56
C GLY A 163 -29.73 -6.89 -11.71
N PRO A 164 -30.58 -7.88 -12.03
CA PRO A 164 -30.67 -9.12 -11.27
C PRO A 164 -29.45 -10.02 -11.54
N ASN A 165 -29.00 -10.73 -10.49
CA ASN A 165 -28.01 -11.82 -10.58
C ASN A 165 -26.66 -11.47 -11.24
N LYS A 166 -26.25 -10.20 -11.18
CA LYS A 166 -24.95 -9.75 -11.71
C LYS A 166 -23.79 -10.46 -11.02
N LYS A 167 -22.76 -10.78 -11.80
CA LYS A 167 -21.47 -11.24 -11.27
C LYS A 167 -20.62 -10.03 -10.91
N ALA A 168 -19.66 -10.22 -10.01
CA ALA A 168 -18.84 -9.13 -9.52
C ALA A 168 -17.35 -9.39 -9.72
N ILE A 169 -16.61 -8.30 -9.93
CA ILE A 169 -15.16 -8.25 -9.80
C ILE A 169 -14.87 -7.46 -8.53
N PHE A 170 -14.05 -8.01 -7.64
CA PHE A 170 -13.55 -7.28 -6.49
C PHE A 170 -12.18 -6.70 -6.81
N MET A 171 -11.97 -5.42 -6.53
CA MET A 171 -10.71 -4.73 -6.71
C MET A 171 -10.37 -3.90 -5.48
N ASP A 172 -9.18 -4.09 -4.95
CA ASP A 172 -8.68 -3.28 -3.84
C ASP A 172 -7.32 -2.66 -4.12
N CYS A 173 -7.08 -1.60 -3.35
CA CYS A 173 -5.88 -0.79 -3.40
C CYS A 173 -5.42 -0.42 -1.99
N GLY A 174 -4.16 0.01 -1.85
CA GLY A 174 -3.64 0.55 -0.60
C GLY A 174 -3.53 -0.46 0.54
N PHE A 175 -3.15 -1.70 0.24
CA PHE A 175 -2.76 -2.68 1.26
C PHE A 175 -1.51 -2.22 2.01
N HIS A 176 -0.46 -1.90 1.27
CA HIS A 176 0.76 -1.34 1.84
C HIS A 176 0.71 0.18 1.77
N ALA A 177 0.88 0.81 2.92
CA ALA A 177 0.60 2.24 3.07
C ALA A 177 1.45 3.14 2.14
N ARG A 178 2.73 2.81 1.94
CA ARG A 178 3.67 3.59 1.10
C ARG A 178 3.39 3.54 -0.40
N GLU A 179 2.53 2.64 -0.87
CA GLU A 179 2.27 2.37 -2.29
C GLU A 179 1.20 3.33 -2.87
N TRP A 180 1.45 4.64 -2.78
CA TRP A 180 0.44 5.69 -3.07
C TRP A 180 -0.19 5.65 -4.46
N ILE A 181 0.48 5.07 -5.45
CA ILE A 181 -0.06 4.91 -6.80
C ILE A 181 -1.21 3.90 -6.87
N SER A 182 -1.26 2.94 -5.94
CA SER A 182 -2.34 1.96 -5.86
C SER A 182 -3.69 2.63 -5.53
N PRO A 183 -3.85 3.39 -4.42
CA PRO A 183 -5.07 4.17 -4.19
C PRO A 183 -5.41 5.16 -5.32
N ALA A 184 -4.41 5.78 -5.95
CA ALA A 184 -4.63 6.67 -7.08
C ALA A 184 -5.23 5.92 -8.28
N PHE A 185 -4.77 4.71 -8.57
CA PHE A 185 -5.33 3.86 -9.62
C PHE A 185 -6.79 3.49 -9.34
N CYS A 186 -7.14 3.08 -8.12
CA CYS A 186 -8.55 2.78 -7.80
C CYS A 186 -9.46 4.00 -8.02
N GLN A 187 -9.00 5.21 -7.65
CA GLN A 187 -9.73 6.45 -7.93
C GLN A 187 -9.88 6.70 -9.43
N TRP A 188 -8.80 6.51 -10.20
CA TRP A 188 -8.79 6.65 -11.66
C TRP A 188 -9.74 5.66 -12.34
N PHE A 189 -9.76 4.39 -11.90
CA PHE A 189 -10.67 3.39 -12.42
C PHE A 189 -12.13 3.82 -12.25
N VAL A 190 -12.49 4.32 -11.07
CA VAL A 190 -13.85 4.81 -10.80
C VAL A 190 -14.20 6.01 -11.68
N LYS A 191 -13.26 6.94 -11.87
CA LYS A 191 -13.42 8.07 -12.82
C LYS A 191 -13.74 7.56 -14.21
N GLU A 192 -12.88 6.70 -14.76
CA GLU A 192 -13.03 6.20 -16.14
C GLU A 192 -14.33 5.43 -16.31
N ALA A 193 -14.69 4.58 -15.33
CA ALA A 193 -15.94 3.85 -15.32
C ALA A 193 -17.17 4.78 -15.41
N VAL A 194 -17.18 5.85 -14.62
CA VAL A 194 -18.29 6.83 -14.61
C VAL A 194 -18.29 7.70 -15.87
N GLU A 195 -17.15 8.27 -16.25
CA GLU A 195 -17.06 9.26 -17.34
C GLU A 195 -17.30 8.64 -18.72
N THR A 196 -16.97 7.36 -18.88
CA THR A 196 -17.07 6.65 -20.17
C THR A 196 -18.29 5.75 -20.30
N TYR A 197 -19.03 5.47 -19.23
CA TYR A 197 -20.30 4.75 -19.32
C TYR A 197 -21.30 5.47 -20.25
N GLY A 198 -21.90 4.71 -21.16
CA GLY A 198 -22.78 5.23 -22.22
C GLY A 198 -22.05 5.88 -23.41
N LYS A 199 -20.71 6.00 -23.36
CA LYS A 199 -19.88 6.54 -24.45
C LYS A 199 -18.93 5.49 -25.03
N ASP A 200 -18.24 4.76 -24.16
CA ASP A 200 -17.39 3.63 -24.53
C ASP A 200 -18.18 2.32 -24.45
N ASN A 201 -18.20 1.58 -25.56
CA ASN A 201 -19.01 0.36 -25.67
C ASN A 201 -18.49 -0.77 -24.75
N VAL A 202 -17.18 -0.81 -24.49
CA VAL A 202 -16.57 -1.84 -23.64
C VAL A 202 -16.94 -1.58 -22.17
N MET A 203 -16.70 -0.37 -21.66
CA MET A 203 -17.05 0.01 -20.29
C MET A 203 -18.56 -0.08 -20.04
N THR A 204 -19.38 0.35 -21.01
CA THR A 204 -20.85 0.21 -20.91
C THR A 204 -21.24 -1.26 -20.77
N THR A 205 -20.71 -2.13 -21.64
CA THR A 205 -20.98 -3.57 -21.58
C THR A 205 -20.51 -4.19 -20.26
N LEU A 206 -19.36 -3.76 -19.74
CA LEU A 206 -18.84 -4.23 -18.46
C LEU A 206 -19.78 -3.84 -17.32
N LEU A 207 -20.16 -2.57 -17.21
CA LEU A 207 -21.01 -2.09 -16.09
C LEU A 207 -22.47 -2.53 -16.20
N ASP A 208 -22.96 -2.85 -17.40
CA ASP A 208 -24.29 -3.47 -17.59
C ASP A 208 -24.31 -4.92 -17.10
N LYS A 209 -23.23 -5.67 -17.31
CA LYS A 209 -23.18 -7.12 -17.04
C LYS A 209 -22.54 -7.47 -15.70
N LEU A 210 -21.64 -6.63 -15.20
CA LEU A 210 -20.85 -6.86 -13.99
C LEU A 210 -21.01 -5.72 -12.99
N ASP A 211 -20.89 -6.08 -11.72
CA ASP A 211 -20.62 -5.13 -10.66
C ASP A 211 -19.11 -5.09 -10.37
N PHE A 212 -18.56 -3.92 -10.07
CA PHE A 212 -17.20 -3.78 -9.54
C PHE A 212 -17.28 -3.30 -8.09
N TYR A 213 -16.76 -4.10 -7.18
CA TYR A 213 -16.52 -3.67 -5.80
C TYR A 213 -15.11 -3.08 -5.75
N VAL A 214 -14.99 -1.78 -5.51
CA VAL A 214 -13.72 -1.06 -5.47
C VAL A 214 -13.49 -0.53 -4.07
N LEU A 215 -12.44 -1.03 -3.42
CA LEU A 215 -11.98 -0.60 -2.09
C LEU A 215 -10.71 0.27 -2.26
N PRO A 216 -10.82 1.62 -2.23
CA PRO A 216 -9.70 2.48 -2.64
C PRO A 216 -8.49 2.43 -1.72
N VAL A 217 -8.70 2.18 -0.42
CA VAL A 217 -7.64 2.08 0.59
C VAL A 217 -8.04 1.02 1.61
N VAL A 218 -7.31 -0.09 1.64
CA VAL A 218 -7.50 -1.15 2.66
C VAL A 218 -6.89 -0.73 3.99
N ASN A 219 -5.61 -0.36 3.97
CA ASN A 219 -4.85 0.01 5.17
C ASN A 219 -4.91 1.53 5.39
N ILE A 220 -6.07 2.03 5.83
CA ILE A 220 -6.31 3.46 5.98
C ILE A 220 -5.39 4.07 7.05
N ASP A 221 -5.22 3.39 8.19
CA ASP A 221 -4.41 3.92 9.29
C ASP A 221 -2.94 4.03 8.88
N GLY A 222 -2.41 3.01 8.20
CA GLY A 222 -1.08 3.06 7.63
C GLY A 222 -0.96 4.16 6.59
N TYR A 223 -1.95 4.29 5.70
CA TYR A 223 -1.96 5.35 4.67
C TYR A 223 -1.90 6.74 5.31
N VAL A 224 -2.75 7.04 6.29
CA VAL A 224 -2.70 8.31 7.05
C VAL A 224 -1.33 8.51 7.70
N TYR A 225 -0.75 7.47 8.30
CA TYR A 225 0.57 7.55 8.91
C TYR A 225 1.68 7.92 7.91
N THR A 226 1.55 7.53 6.63
CA THR A 226 2.49 7.94 5.58
C THR A 226 2.39 9.40 5.16
N TRP A 227 1.22 10.02 5.35
CA TRP A 227 1.01 11.45 5.12
C TRP A 227 1.49 12.30 6.30
N GLU A 228 1.44 11.77 7.52
CA GLU A 228 1.62 12.56 8.74
C GLU A 228 2.94 12.33 9.48
N LYS A 229 3.59 11.17 9.29
CA LYS A 229 4.71 10.75 10.17
C LYS A 229 5.84 10.06 9.43
N ASN A 230 5.56 8.97 8.71
CA ASN A 230 6.59 8.15 8.07
C ASN A 230 6.15 7.71 6.67
N ARG A 231 6.66 8.40 5.65
CA ARG A 231 6.36 8.12 4.25
C ARG A 231 6.71 6.70 3.80
N MET A 232 7.66 6.04 4.46
CA MET A 232 8.11 4.67 4.17
C MET A 232 7.35 3.58 4.94
N TRP A 233 6.34 3.95 5.72
CA TRP A 233 5.54 2.97 6.46
C TRP A 233 4.77 2.02 5.51
N ARG A 234 4.74 0.74 5.86
CA ARG A 234 4.10 -0.33 5.06
C ARG A 234 2.89 -0.94 5.75
N LYS A 235 3.03 -1.28 7.04
CA LYS A 235 2.13 -2.13 7.82
C LYS A 235 0.84 -1.42 8.24
N THR A 236 -0.06 -2.15 8.89
CA THR A 236 -1.20 -1.56 9.64
C THR A 236 -0.69 -0.73 10.84
N ARG A 237 -1.60 -0.21 11.68
CA ARG A 237 -1.27 0.54 12.91
C ARG A 237 -1.70 -0.16 14.21
N SER A 238 -1.98 -1.45 14.14
CA SER A 238 -2.35 -2.27 15.29
C SER A 238 -1.22 -2.37 16.32
N LYS A 239 -1.57 -2.36 17.61
CA LYS A 239 -0.61 -2.61 18.69
C LYS A 239 -0.43 -4.12 18.87
N ASN A 240 0.82 -4.55 19.00
CA ASN A 240 1.16 -5.95 19.21
C ASN A 240 1.40 -6.24 20.70
N ALA A 241 0.64 -7.17 21.29
CA ALA A 241 0.80 -7.51 22.70
C ALA A 241 2.22 -8.03 23.00
N GLY A 242 2.86 -7.47 24.02
CA GLY A 242 4.23 -7.85 24.41
C GLY A 242 5.35 -7.29 23.51
N SER A 243 5.03 -6.42 22.54
CA SER A 243 6.02 -5.73 21.70
C SER A 243 5.78 -4.22 21.70
N THR A 244 6.84 -3.44 21.53
CA THR A 244 6.76 -1.99 21.26
C THR A 244 6.56 -1.70 19.77
N CYS A 245 6.77 -2.69 18.90
CA CYS A 245 6.63 -2.55 17.46
C CYS A 245 5.16 -2.60 17.03
N ILE A 246 4.81 -1.73 16.08
CA ILE A 246 3.43 -1.47 15.66
C ILE A 246 3.19 -2.07 14.27
N GLY A 247 2.00 -2.62 14.08
CA GLY A 247 1.47 -3.03 12.79
C GLY A 247 1.86 -4.43 12.37
N THR A 248 1.02 -4.96 11.51
CA THR A 248 1.13 -6.25 10.80
C THR A 248 1.19 -5.96 9.31
N ASP A 249 1.91 -6.77 8.55
CA ASP A 249 1.81 -6.74 7.09
C ASP A 249 0.44 -7.33 6.68
N PRO A 250 -0.49 -6.50 6.16
CA PRO A 250 -1.83 -6.98 5.84
C PRO A 250 -1.82 -8.04 4.72
N ASN A 251 -0.82 -8.07 3.85
CA ASN A 251 -0.68 -9.09 2.81
C ASN A 251 0.11 -10.33 3.26
N ARG A 252 0.36 -10.47 4.57
CA ARG A 252 0.82 -11.71 5.22
C ARG A 252 -0.18 -12.24 6.25
N ASN A 253 -1.34 -11.61 6.36
CA ASN A 253 -2.32 -11.88 7.42
C ASN A 253 -3.49 -12.77 6.97
N PHE A 254 -3.64 -13.13 5.69
CA PHE A 254 -4.72 -14.02 5.25
C PHE A 254 -4.44 -15.50 5.51
N ASP A 255 -5.50 -16.29 5.62
CA ASP A 255 -5.46 -17.74 5.88
C ASP A 255 -5.12 -18.55 4.62
N ALA A 256 -3.93 -18.32 4.06
CA ALA A 256 -3.39 -19.05 2.91
C ALA A 256 -1.91 -19.37 3.14
N GLY A 257 -1.64 -20.54 3.74
CA GLY A 257 -0.28 -20.89 4.16
C GLY A 257 0.28 -19.90 5.20
N TRP A 258 -0.60 -19.36 6.06
CA TRP A 258 -0.30 -18.25 6.95
C TRP A 258 0.98 -18.45 7.77
N CYS A 259 1.84 -17.43 7.74
CA CYS A 259 3.11 -17.36 8.45
C CYS A 259 4.09 -18.52 8.22
N THR A 260 4.04 -19.19 7.06
CA THR A 260 4.95 -20.31 6.73
C THR A 260 6.20 -19.89 5.96
N VAL A 261 6.04 -19.22 4.81
CA VAL A 261 7.13 -18.81 3.91
C VAL A 261 6.95 -17.34 3.53
N GLY A 262 8.06 -16.59 3.49
CA GLY A 262 8.07 -15.20 3.04
C GLY A 262 7.38 -14.22 3.98
N ALA A 263 7.18 -14.60 5.25
CA ALA A 263 6.62 -13.79 6.32
C ALA A 263 7.48 -13.93 7.58
N SER A 264 7.31 -13.01 8.54
CA SER A 264 8.00 -13.05 9.83
C SER A 264 7.02 -13.21 10.99
N ASN A 265 7.47 -13.89 12.05
CA ASN A 265 6.78 -13.94 13.34
C ASN A 265 7.27 -12.87 14.33
N TYR A 266 8.24 -12.03 13.94
CA TYR A 266 8.76 -10.94 14.75
C TYR A 266 8.01 -9.64 14.45
N ALA A 267 7.36 -9.07 15.47
CA ALA A 267 6.50 -7.89 15.33
C ALA A 267 7.19 -6.63 14.78
N CYS A 268 8.51 -6.55 14.86
CA CYS A 268 9.29 -5.44 14.34
C CYS A 268 9.57 -5.54 12.84
N ASP A 269 9.45 -6.74 12.26
CA ASP A 269 9.73 -6.93 10.85
C ASP A 269 8.65 -6.30 9.97
N SER A 270 9.07 -5.83 8.79
CA SER A 270 8.20 -5.25 7.77
C SER A 270 7.15 -6.24 7.24
N THR A 271 7.45 -7.54 7.33
CA THR A 271 6.63 -8.67 6.84
C THR A 271 6.01 -9.48 8.00
N TYR A 272 5.86 -8.87 9.18
CA TYR A 272 5.20 -9.51 10.32
C TYR A 272 3.80 -10.02 9.95
N CYS A 273 3.54 -11.30 10.16
CA CYS A 273 2.32 -11.99 9.71
C CYS A 273 1.09 -11.77 10.62
N GLY A 274 1.25 -11.11 11.77
CA GLY A 274 0.21 -10.92 12.77
C GLY A 274 0.19 -12.01 13.84
N SER A 275 -0.75 -11.93 14.77
CA SER A 275 -0.88 -12.88 15.88
C SER A 275 -1.68 -14.14 15.52
N ALA A 276 -2.48 -14.06 14.46
CA ALA A 276 -3.28 -15.13 13.88
C ALA A 276 -3.64 -14.77 12.43
N PRO A 277 -4.11 -15.72 11.60
CA PRO A 277 -4.77 -15.38 10.36
C PRO A 277 -5.95 -14.45 10.63
N GLU A 278 -6.07 -13.40 9.84
CA GLU A 278 -7.09 -12.35 9.94
C GLU A 278 -7.11 -11.64 11.31
N SER A 279 -5.96 -11.50 11.95
CA SER A 279 -5.82 -10.72 13.20
C SER A 279 -6.07 -9.23 13.02
N GLU A 280 -5.80 -8.68 11.83
CA GLU A 280 -6.04 -7.27 11.55
C GLU A 280 -7.52 -7.04 11.23
N LYS A 281 -8.11 -5.96 11.78
CA LYS A 281 -9.51 -5.64 11.54
C LYS A 281 -9.79 -5.39 10.05
N GLU A 282 -8.82 -4.80 9.37
CA GLU A 282 -8.87 -4.44 7.96
C GLU A 282 -8.95 -5.68 7.08
N THR A 283 -8.04 -6.64 7.29
CA THR A 283 -8.05 -7.90 6.53
C THR A 283 -9.23 -8.77 6.91
N LYS A 284 -9.66 -8.73 8.18
CA LYS A 284 -10.85 -9.46 8.65
C LYS A 284 -12.12 -8.95 7.96
N ALA A 285 -12.34 -7.64 7.94
CA ALA A 285 -13.47 -7.00 7.28
C ALA A 285 -13.51 -7.32 5.78
N LEU A 286 -12.36 -7.27 5.12
CA LEU A 286 -12.24 -7.65 3.72
C LEU A 286 -12.57 -9.13 3.50
N ALA A 287 -11.97 -10.04 4.28
CA ALA A 287 -12.19 -11.47 4.14
C ALA A 287 -13.66 -11.86 4.43
N ASP A 288 -14.29 -11.25 5.43
CA ASP A 288 -15.72 -11.42 5.74
C ASP A 288 -16.59 -10.95 4.57
N PHE A 289 -16.33 -9.77 4.02
CA PHE A 289 -17.06 -9.27 2.84
C PHE A 289 -16.97 -10.23 1.64
N ILE A 290 -15.76 -10.73 1.35
CA ILE A 290 -15.55 -11.69 0.25
C ILE A 290 -16.30 -13.00 0.51
N ARG A 291 -16.26 -13.53 1.74
CA ARG A 291 -17.00 -14.74 2.12
C ARG A 291 -18.50 -14.57 1.94
N GLU A 292 -19.06 -13.43 2.36
CA GLU A 292 -20.48 -13.12 2.19
C GLU A 292 -20.91 -13.02 0.72
N HIS A 293 -20.00 -12.60 -0.17
CA HIS A 293 -20.27 -12.36 -1.59
C HIS A 293 -19.62 -13.42 -2.52
N LEU A 294 -19.19 -14.56 -1.98
CA LEU A 294 -18.41 -15.57 -2.71
C LEU A 294 -19.16 -16.14 -3.93
N SER A 295 -20.49 -16.22 -3.84
CA SER A 295 -21.33 -16.73 -4.93
C SER A 295 -21.39 -15.78 -6.14
N THR A 296 -21.18 -14.48 -5.95
CA THR A 296 -21.27 -13.45 -6.99
C THR A 296 -19.92 -13.00 -7.50
N ILE A 297 -18.90 -12.91 -6.64
CA ILE A 297 -17.53 -12.53 -7.03
C ILE A 297 -16.92 -13.62 -7.92
N LYS A 298 -16.31 -13.21 -9.04
CA LYS A 298 -15.69 -14.10 -10.05
C LYS A 298 -14.24 -13.79 -10.37
N ALA A 299 -13.77 -12.60 -10.01
CA ALA A 299 -12.36 -12.24 -10.06
C ALA A 299 -12.01 -11.34 -8.88
N TYR A 300 -10.75 -11.41 -8.44
CA TYR A 300 -10.19 -10.62 -7.37
C TYR A 300 -8.89 -9.98 -7.88
N LEU A 301 -8.84 -8.66 -7.85
CA LEU A 301 -7.71 -7.87 -8.33
C LEU A 301 -7.18 -7.04 -7.16
N THR A 302 -5.97 -7.34 -6.70
CA THR A 302 -5.29 -6.53 -5.68
C THR A 302 -4.17 -5.74 -6.31
N ILE A 303 -4.19 -4.43 -6.13
CA ILE A 303 -3.30 -3.51 -6.82
C ILE A 303 -2.19 -3.07 -5.89
N HIS A 304 -0.95 -3.29 -6.32
CA HIS A 304 0.26 -2.99 -5.56
C HIS A 304 1.29 -2.23 -6.40
N SER A 305 2.34 -1.73 -5.75
CA SER A 305 3.50 -1.15 -6.43
C SER A 305 4.79 -1.38 -5.64
N TYR A 306 5.95 -1.40 -6.26
CA TYR A 306 6.24 -1.27 -7.69
C TYR A 306 6.62 -2.63 -8.29
N SER A 307 6.98 -2.61 -9.58
CA SER A 307 7.81 -3.57 -10.36
C SER A 307 7.23 -3.85 -11.73
N GLN A 308 6.00 -3.40 -12.02
CA GLN A 308 5.29 -3.67 -13.28
C GLN A 308 5.10 -5.18 -13.53
N LEU A 309 4.59 -5.87 -12.52
CA LEU A 309 4.33 -7.31 -12.56
C LEU A 309 2.83 -7.57 -12.52
N LEU A 310 2.38 -8.53 -13.33
CA LEU A 310 1.10 -9.20 -13.16
C LEU A 310 1.37 -10.56 -12.52
N LEU A 311 0.91 -10.75 -11.29
CA LEU A 311 1.11 -11.97 -10.51
C LEU A 311 -0.22 -12.69 -10.34
N PHE A 312 -0.15 -14.02 -10.28
CA PHE A 312 -1.30 -14.87 -9.99
C PHE A 312 -0.88 -16.00 -9.04
N PRO A 313 -1.83 -16.66 -8.35
CA PRO A 313 -1.51 -17.70 -7.38
C PRO A 313 -0.70 -18.87 -7.96
N TYR A 314 0.05 -19.61 -7.16
CA TYR A 314 0.24 -19.43 -5.72
C TYR A 314 1.57 -18.74 -5.40
N SER A 315 1.59 -18.02 -4.26
CA SER A 315 2.84 -17.44 -3.72
C SER A 315 3.37 -18.20 -2.51
N TYR A 316 2.55 -18.98 -1.80
CA TYR A 316 2.94 -19.72 -0.58
C TYR A 316 3.46 -21.14 -0.87
N THR A 317 3.41 -21.61 -2.12
CA THR A 317 3.78 -22.98 -2.50
C THR A 317 4.30 -23.01 -3.95
N TYR A 318 5.08 -24.03 -4.29
CA TYR A 318 5.56 -24.29 -5.66
C TYR A 318 4.54 -25.03 -6.54
N ASN A 319 3.38 -25.38 -5.99
CA ASN A 319 2.29 -25.95 -6.78
C ASN A 319 1.68 -24.89 -7.71
N LEU A 320 1.33 -25.29 -8.92
CA LEU A 320 0.59 -24.43 -9.85
C LEU A 320 -0.91 -24.49 -9.57
N PRO A 321 -1.67 -23.39 -9.78
CA PRO A 321 -3.12 -23.42 -9.70
C PRO A 321 -3.70 -24.32 -10.80
N SER A 322 -4.88 -24.90 -10.56
CA SER A 322 -5.51 -25.83 -11.50
C SER A 322 -5.80 -25.21 -12.87
N ASN A 323 -6.01 -23.90 -12.93
CA ASN A 323 -6.23 -23.12 -14.15
C ASN A 323 -4.98 -22.32 -14.60
N TYR A 324 -3.77 -22.75 -14.23
CA TYR A 324 -2.51 -22.07 -14.58
C TYR A 324 -2.37 -21.73 -16.07
N GLN A 325 -2.71 -22.67 -16.96
CA GLN A 325 -2.59 -22.47 -18.41
C GLN A 325 -3.49 -21.33 -18.92
N GLU A 326 -4.67 -21.14 -18.32
CA GLU A 326 -5.55 -20.02 -18.65
C GLU A 326 -4.93 -18.71 -18.17
N LEU A 327 -4.43 -18.66 -16.93
CA LEU A 327 -3.85 -17.45 -16.33
C LEU A 327 -2.60 -16.95 -17.07
N VAL A 328 -1.76 -17.85 -17.59
CA VAL A 328 -0.56 -17.49 -18.38
C VAL A 328 -0.90 -16.99 -19.78
N SER A 329 -2.10 -17.30 -20.28
CA SER A 329 -2.55 -16.89 -21.62
C SER A 329 -3.22 -15.51 -21.67
N LEU A 330 -3.46 -14.89 -20.51
CA LEU A 330 -4.02 -13.54 -20.37
C LEU A 330 -3.04 -12.47 -20.83
#